data_AF-A0A0D3IXQ7-F1
#
_entry.id   AF-A0A0D3IXQ7-F1
#
_cell.length_a   1.000
_cell.length_b   1.000
_cell.length_c   1.000
_cell.angle_alpha   90.00
_cell.angle_beta   90.00
_cell.angle_gamma   90.00
#
_symmetry.space_group_name_H-M   'P 1'
#
loop_
_entity.id
_entity.type
_entity.pdbx_description
1 polymer ?
#
loop_
_entity_poly.entity_id
_entity_poly.type
_entity_poly.pdbx_seq_one_letter_code
_entity_poly.pdbx_strand_id
1 'polypeptide(L)'
;MAQADGAEKELQVEFIFTDPAEEDTPYVRSLLAGGSLCTATGADAAGLAATVANQVEVGTMIKADGALFGFLSAVSLQRHRADPSVGRLISLLGSDRVEDGPLRQRLAGLLAPSGGANVGLLLSERMVNTPVQLVPHAVESLHLDLGWAAANAEPAAERASLTFEWLVLLAHEELLAEGAEAVSLVRGGLPGGGQLLLMLLRPEALAAAVPAMRAVMCD
;
A
#
# COMPACT_ATOMS: atom_id res chain seq x y z
N MET A 1 -13.70 42.05 -39.64
CA MET A 1 -14.23 41.41 -38.42
C MET A 1 -13.80 39.95 -38.43
N ALA A 2 -12.95 39.58 -37.49
CA ALA A 2 -12.76 38.21 -36.96
C ALA A 2 -11.67 38.30 -35.89
N GLN A 3 -12.06 38.58 -34.64
CA GLN A 3 -11.23 38.27 -33.48
C GLN A 3 -11.42 36.77 -33.22
N ALA A 4 -10.34 36.01 -33.38
CA ALA A 4 -10.29 34.65 -32.88
C ALA A 4 -10.12 34.73 -31.36
N ASP A 5 -11.23 34.63 -30.64
CA ASP A 5 -11.24 34.50 -29.18
C ASP A 5 -10.90 33.04 -28.83
N GLY A 6 -9.62 32.71 -28.95
CA GLY A 6 -9.06 31.47 -28.43
C GLY A 6 -8.75 31.63 -26.96
N ALA A 7 -9.77 31.79 -26.12
CA ALA A 7 -9.57 31.79 -24.68
C ALA A 7 -9.10 30.40 -24.25
N GLU A 8 -7.81 30.27 -23.96
CA GLU A 8 -7.24 29.12 -23.26
C GLU A 8 -8.01 28.98 -21.94
N LYS A 9 -8.88 27.97 -21.85
CA LYS A 9 -9.54 27.65 -20.59
C LYS A 9 -8.47 27.16 -19.63
N GLU A 10 -8.17 27.97 -18.62
CA GLU A 10 -7.31 27.58 -17.51
C GLU A 10 -7.95 26.36 -16.82
N LEU A 11 -7.34 25.20 -17.00
CA LEU A 11 -7.77 23.96 -16.36
C LEU A 11 -7.14 23.91 -14.97
N GLN A 12 -7.94 24.21 -13.95
CA GLN A 12 -7.55 23.99 -12.56
C GLN A 12 -7.92 22.57 -12.16
N VAL A 13 -6.92 21.78 -11.79
CA VAL A 13 -7.10 20.42 -11.27
C VAL A 13 -6.79 20.45 -9.79
N GLU A 14 -7.76 20.07 -8.97
CA GLU A 14 -7.61 19.96 -7.53
C GLU A 14 -7.54 18.47 -7.14
N PHE A 15 -6.48 18.11 -6.40
CA PHE A 15 -6.35 16.78 -5.83
C PHE A 15 -6.86 16.80 -4.39
N ILE A 16 -7.81 15.91 -4.10
CA ILE A 16 -8.37 15.71 -2.77
C ILE A 16 -7.96 14.34 -2.24
N PHE A 17 -7.82 14.27 -0.92
CA PHE A 17 -7.59 13.02 -0.19
C PHE A 17 -8.89 12.62 0.49
N THR A 18 -9.36 11.40 0.24
CA THR A 18 -10.59 10.86 0.85
C THR A 18 -10.34 9.50 1.46
N ASP A 19 -11.16 9.11 2.42
CA ASP A 19 -11.15 7.75 2.94
C ASP A 19 -11.53 6.73 1.85
N PRO A 20 -11.14 5.44 1.99
CA PRO A 20 -11.59 4.38 1.12
C PRO A 20 -13.12 4.22 1.15
N ALA A 21 -13.73 4.06 -0.02
CA ALA A 21 -15.14 3.75 -0.14
C ALA A 21 -15.40 2.60 -1.11
N GLU A 22 -16.54 1.92 -0.98
CA GLU A 22 -16.92 0.78 -1.83
C GLU A 22 -16.88 1.13 -3.33
N GLU A 23 -17.26 2.37 -3.68
CA GLU A 23 -17.21 2.92 -5.03
C GLU A 23 -15.79 2.96 -5.64
N ASP A 24 -14.74 2.94 -4.81
CA ASP A 24 -13.34 2.94 -5.25
C ASP A 24 -12.86 1.56 -5.72
N THR A 25 -13.59 0.48 -5.38
CA THR A 25 -13.18 -0.91 -5.68
C THR A 25 -12.73 -1.12 -7.14
N PRO A 26 -13.45 -0.67 -8.18
CA PRO A 26 -13.04 -0.89 -9.57
C PRO A 26 -11.73 -0.15 -9.93
N TYR A 27 -11.50 1.01 -9.32
CA TYR A 27 -10.32 1.83 -9.57
C TYR A 27 -9.09 1.27 -8.84
N VAL A 28 -9.26 0.91 -7.56
CA VAL A 28 -8.21 0.25 -6.76
C VAL A 28 -7.80 -1.07 -7.42
N ARG A 29 -8.75 -1.84 -7.94
CA ARG A 29 -8.45 -3.07 -8.68
C ARG A 29 -7.59 -2.80 -9.91
N SER A 30 -7.94 -1.77 -10.68
CA SER A 30 -7.19 -1.40 -11.89
C SER A 30 -5.74 -1.03 -11.55
N LEU A 31 -5.55 -0.22 -10.50
CA LEU A 31 -4.22 0.16 -10.01
C LEU A 31 -3.43 -1.04 -9.50
N LEU A 32 -4.02 -1.88 -8.65
CA LEU A 32 -3.37 -3.09 -8.13
C LEU A 32 -2.99 -4.09 -9.22
N ALA A 33 -3.83 -4.26 -10.25
CA ALA A 33 -3.56 -5.19 -11.34
C ALA A 33 -2.34 -4.80 -12.18
N GLY A 34 -2.11 -3.49 -12.36
CA GLY A 34 -0.90 -2.95 -12.98
C GLY A 34 0.27 -2.80 -12.00
N GLY A 35 -0.01 -2.85 -10.70
CA GLY A 35 0.93 -2.60 -9.62
C GLY A 35 2.00 -3.68 -9.44
N SER A 36 3.07 -3.29 -8.76
CA SER A 36 4.27 -4.13 -8.58
C SER A 36 3.97 -5.42 -7.82
N LEU A 37 3.04 -5.39 -6.85
CA LEU A 37 2.65 -6.58 -6.08
C LEU A 37 2.04 -7.65 -6.99
N CYS A 38 0.97 -7.31 -7.71
CA CYS A 38 0.21 -8.31 -8.48
C CYS A 38 1.00 -8.78 -9.69
N THR A 39 1.74 -7.90 -10.35
CA THR A 39 2.59 -8.25 -11.50
C THR A 39 3.75 -9.17 -11.11
N ALA A 40 4.38 -8.95 -9.94
CA ALA A 40 5.48 -9.77 -9.45
C ALA A 40 5.03 -11.13 -8.90
N THR A 41 3.88 -11.17 -8.23
CA THR A 41 3.49 -12.32 -7.41
C THR A 41 2.34 -13.14 -7.98
N GLY A 42 1.53 -12.55 -8.88
CA GLY A 42 0.25 -13.10 -9.30
C GLY A 42 -0.85 -12.94 -8.25
N ALA A 43 -0.72 -12.00 -7.32
CA ALA A 43 -1.74 -11.72 -6.31
C ALA A 43 -3.09 -11.33 -6.92
N ASP A 44 -4.18 -11.67 -6.24
CA ASP A 44 -5.53 -11.37 -6.71
C ASP A 44 -5.90 -9.91 -6.45
N ALA A 45 -5.70 -9.07 -7.47
CA ALA A 45 -6.05 -7.66 -7.43
C ALA A 45 -7.52 -7.39 -7.09
N ALA A 46 -8.45 -8.28 -7.46
CA ALA A 46 -9.87 -8.07 -7.21
C ALA A 46 -10.23 -8.23 -5.73
N GLY A 47 -9.79 -9.32 -5.09
CA GLY A 47 -10.01 -9.52 -3.65
C GLY A 47 -9.26 -8.49 -2.78
N LEU A 48 -8.05 -8.10 -3.19
CA LEU A 48 -7.31 -7.04 -2.49
C LEU A 48 -7.99 -5.67 -2.61
N ALA A 49 -8.51 -5.33 -3.79
CA ALA A 49 -9.24 -4.09 -3.98
C ALA A 49 -10.51 -4.03 -3.12
N ALA A 50 -11.26 -5.14 -3.06
CA ALA A 50 -12.42 -5.24 -2.17
C ALA A 50 -12.00 -5.10 -0.70
N THR A 51 -10.86 -5.65 -0.30
CA THR A 51 -10.35 -5.51 1.08
C THR A 51 -10.00 -4.06 1.40
N VAL A 52 -9.28 -3.37 0.51
CA VAL A 52 -8.88 -1.96 0.68
C VAL A 52 -10.11 -1.05 0.72
N ALA A 53 -11.03 -1.19 -0.24
CA ALA A 53 -12.19 -0.32 -0.37
C ALA A 53 -13.21 -0.47 0.79
N ASN A 54 -13.23 -1.63 1.45
CA ASN A 54 -14.10 -1.90 2.60
C ASN A 54 -13.45 -1.62 3.96
N GLN A 55 -12.17 -1.23 4.01
CA GLN A 55 -11.45 -0.88 5.24
C GLN A 55 -11.32 0.65 5.34
N VAL A 56 -12.41 1.30 5.75
CA VAL A 56 -12.56 2.77 5.72
C VAL A 56 -11.61 3.47 6.70
N GLU A 57 -11.25 2.81 7.81
CA GLU A 57 -10.53 3.41 8.93
C GLU A 57 -9.07 3.70 8.62
N VAL A 58 -8.48 3.01 7.64
CA VAL A 58 -7.04 3.09 7.36
C VAL A 58 -6.81 3.06 5.85
N GLY A 59 -6.68 4.25 5.28
CA GLY A 59 -6.26 4.45 3.91
C GLY A 59 -6.59 5.85 3.44
N THR A 60 -5.94 6.26 2.36
CA THR A 60 -6.22 7.52 1.69
C THR A 60 -6.28 7.29 0.18
N MET A 61 -7.27 7.91 -0.44
CA MET A 61 -7.53 7.90 -1.88
C MET A 61 -7.21 9.27 -2.44
N ILE A 62 -6.38 9.32 -3.49
CA ILE A 62 -6.03 10.54 -4.20
C ILE A 62 -6.98 10.69 -5.38
N LYS A 63 -7.94 11.62 -5.28
CA LYS A 63 -8.96 11.84 -6.31
C LYS A 63 -8.83 13.22 -6.93
N ALA A 64 -9.14 13.33 -8.22
CA ALA A 64 -9.36 14.61 -8.91
C ALA A 64 -10.46 14.41 -9.96
N ASP A 65 -11.37 15.38 -10.09
CA ASP A 65 -12.51 15.34 -11.02
C ASP A 65 -13.33 14.03 -10.97
N GLY A 66 -13.45 13.42 -9.78
CA GLY A 66 -14.17 12.16 -9.57
C GLY A 66 -13.44 10.89 -10.05
N ALA A 67 -12.18 11.01 -10.48
CA ALA A 67 -11.32 9.87 -10.83
C ALA A 67 -10.28 9.61 -9.73
N LEU A 68 -9.99 8.33 -9.47
CA LEU A 68 -8.93 7.90 -8.57
C LEU A 68 -7.58 7.87 -9.30
N PHE A 69 -6.62 8.66 -8.82
CA PHE A 69 -5.27 8.75 -9.36
C PHE A 69 -4.27 7.89 -8.59
N GLY A 70 -4.54 7.60 -7.33
CA GLY A 70 -3.70 6.73 -6.53
C GLY A 70 -4.30 6.47 -5.16
N PHE A 71 -3.72 5.54 -4.43
CA PHE A 71 -4.12 5.26 -3.07
C PHE A 71 -2.95 4.78 -2.23
N LEU A 72 -3.15 4.85 -0.92
CA LEU A 72 -2.27 4.27 0.07
C LEU A 72 -3.12 3.72 1.22
N SER A 73 -3.00 2.44 1.53
CA SER A 73 -3.76 1.80 2.62
C SER A 73 -2.90 0.74 3.34
N ALA A 74 -3.18 0.51 4.63
CA ALA A 74 -2.55 -0.54 5.41
C ALA A 74 -3.57 -1.64 5.74
N VAL A 75 -3.51 -2.76 5.02
CA VAL A 75 -4.44 -3.88 5.18
C VAL A 75 -4.01 -4.76 6.36
N SER A 76 -4.91 -5.01 7.31
CA SER A 76 -4.62 -5.91 8.43
C SER A 76 -4.57 -7.38 7.99
N LEU A 77 -3.36 -7.94 7.96
CA LEU A 77 -3.16 -9.33 7.51
C LEU A 77 -3.84 -10.34 8.45
N GLN A 78 -3.88 -10.06 9.76
CA GLN A 78 -4.50 -10.98 10.71
C GLN A 78 -6.03 -10.93 10.63
N ARG A 79 -6.62 -9.73 10.50
CA ARG A 79 -8.06 -9.56 10.35
C ARG A 79 -8.58 -10.27 9.10
N HIS A 80 -7.89 -10.07 7.98
CA HIS A 80 -8.31 -10.59 6.69
C HIS A 80 -7.68 -11.95 6.37
N ARG A 81 -7.09 -12.67 7.33
CA ARG A 81 -6.43 -13.96 7.08
C ARG A 81 -7.31 -15.01 6.40
N ALA A 82 -8.61 -14.99 6.68
CA ALA A 82 -9.59 -15.89 6.09
C ALA A 82 -10.03 -15.48 4.68
N ASP A 83 -9.76 -14.23 4.27
CA ASP A 83 -9.94 -13.81 2.88
C ASP A 83 -8.95 -14.58 1.99
N PRO A 84 -9.42 -15.25 0.91
CA PRO A 84 -8.54 -16.05 0.07
C PRO A 84 -7.37 -15.28 -0.53
N SER A 85 -7.57 -14.00 -0.85
CA SER A 85 -6.58 -13.15 -1.52
C SER A 85 -5.52 -12.69 -0.53
N VAL A 86 -5.91 -12.32 0.69
CA VAL A 86 -4.97 -12.02 1.78
C VAL A 86 -4.27 -13.27 2.31
N GLY A 87 -4.98 -14.40 2.47
CA GLY A 87 -4.39 -15.68 2.89
C GLY A 87 -3.31 -16.20 1.95
N ARG A 88 -3.50 -15.99 0.63
CA ARG A 88 -2.46 -16.27 -0.38
C ARG A 88 -1.25 -15.35 -0.24
N LEU A 89 -1.46 -14.06 0.02
CA LEU A 89 -0.36 -13.12 0.29
C LEU A 89 0.44 -13.52 1.53
N ILE A 90 -0.24 -13.84 2.64
CA ILE A 90 0.42 -14.30 3.87
C ILE A 90 1.28 -15.54 3.59
N SER A 91 0.75 -16.49 2.82
CA SER A 91 1.48 -17.69 2.42
C SER A 91 2.70 -17.36 1.56
N LEU A 92 2.56 -16.40 0.65
CA LEU A 92 3.64 -15.94 -0.23
C LEU A 92 4.75 -15.24 0.56
N LEU A 93 4.39 -14.34 1.48
CA LEU A 93 5.33 -13.62 2.35
C LEU A 93 6.10 -14.57 3.31
N GLY A 94 5.53 -15.75 3.63
CA GLY A 94 6.21 -16.79 4.40
C GLY A 94 6.91 -17.87 3.57
N SER A 95 6.84 -17.80 2.23
CA SER A 95 7.33 -18.84 1.33
C SER A 95 8.84 -18.75 1.04
N ASP A 96 9.32 -19.60 0.14
CA ASP A 96 10.68 -19.60 -0.42
C ASP A 96 10.88 -18.55 -1.52
N ARG A 97 9.81 -17.82 -1.91
CA ARG A 97 9.92 -16.65 -2.78
C ARG A 97 10.74 -15.55 -2.12
N VAL A 98 10.51 -15.34 -0.82
CA VAL A 98 11.33 -14.47 0.02
C VAL A 98 12.73 -15.06 0.16
N GLU A 99 13.75 -14.25 -0.07
CA GLU A 99 15.14 -14.65 0.10
C GLU A 99 15.41 -15.16 1.53
N ASP A 100 16.25 -16.19 1.63
CA ASP A 100 16.54 -16.80 2.93
C ASP A 100 17.36 -15.83 3.80
N GLY A 101 16.88 -15.55 5.00
CA GLY A 101 17.56 -14.68 5.93
C GLY A 101 16.82 -14.49 7.25
N PRO A 102 17.39 -13.73 8.20
CA PRO A 102 16.77 -13.45 9.49
C PRO A 102 15.38 -12.82 9.36
N LEU A 103 15.21 -11.91 8.38
CA LEU A 103 13.94 -11.23 8.16
C LEU A 103 12.84 -12.19 7.67
N ARG A 104 13.17 -13.17 6.81
CA ARG A 104 12.23 -14.22 6.40
C ARG A 104 11.73 -15.02 7.60
N GLN A 105 12.63 -15.43 8.49
CA GLN A 105 12.26 -16.18 9.70
C GLN A 105 11.36 -15.36 10.62
N ARG A 106 11.67 -14.06 10.76
CA ARG A 106 10.86 -13.12 11.54
C ARG A 106 9.48 -12.91 10.94
N LEU A 107 9.39 -12.67 9.63
CA LEU A 107 8.12 -12.53 8.90
C LEU A 107 7.28 -13.81 9.05
N ALA A 108 7.88 -14.99 8.88
CA ALA A 108 7.17 -16.26 9.07
C ALA A 108 6.62 -16.41 10.50
N GLY A 109 7.38 -15.96 11.52
CA GLY A 109 6.92 -15.94 12.91
C GLY A 109 5.77 -14.96 13.16
N LEU A 110 5.89 -13.72 12.65
CA LEU A 110 4.86 -12.68 12.79
C LEU A 110 3.56 -13.06 12.07
N LEU A 111 3.68 -13.70 10.90
CA LEU A 111 2.55 -14.11 10.07
C LEU A 111 1.98 -15.49 10.45
N ALA A 112 2.56 -16.17 11.44
CA ALA A 112 2.01 -17.41 11.95
C ALA A 112 0.66 -17.14 12.64
N PRO A 113 -0.30 -18.09 12.65
CA PRO A 113 -1.56 -17.94 13.38
C PRO A 113 -1.39 -17.69 14.88
N SER A 114 -0.28 -18.17 15.46
CA SER A 114 0.10 -17.95 16.85
C SER A 114 0.91 -16.67 17.08
N GLY A 115 1.22 -15.91 16.02
CA GLY A 115 2.19 -14.82 16.00
C GLY A 115 1.83 -13.64 16.89
N GLY A 116 0.56 -13.49 17.30
CA GLY A 116 0.07 -12.48 18.24
C GLY A 116 0.15 -11.03 17.75
N ALA A 117 1.10 -10.71 16.88
CA ALA A 117 1.36 -9.40 16.36
C ALA A 117 0.40 -9.03 15.21
N ASN A 118 -0.09 -7.81 15.28
CA ASN A 118 -0.85 -7.20 14.20
C ASN A 118 0.13 -6.65 13.15
N VAL A 119 0.07 -7.24 11.96
CA VAL A 119 0.89 -6.84 10.82
C VAL A 119 0.00 -6.17 9.77
N GLY A 120 0.33 -4.94 9.42
CA GLY A 120 -0.31 -4.21 8.32
C GLY A 120 0.49 -4.38 7.03
N LEU A 121 -0.17 -4.75 5.94
CA LEU A 121 0.41 -4.72 4.60
C LEU A 121 0.12 -3.36 3.96
N LEU A 122 1.17 -2.58 3.72
CA LEU A 122 1.07 -1.32 3.00
C LEU A 122 0.92 -1.61 1.51
N LEU A 123 -0.23 -1.23 0.97
CA LEU A 123 -0.53 -1.22 -0.45
C LEU A 123 -0.53 0.23 -0.92
N SER A 124 0.27 0.51 -1.94
CA SER A 124 0.37 1.85 -2.49
C SER A 124 0.61 1.79 -3.98
N GLU A 125 -0.33 2.35 -4.75
CA GLU A 125 -0.28 2.37 -6.20
C GLU A 125 -0.81 3.72 -6.68
N ARG A 126 -0.25 4.24 -7.78
CA ARG A 126 -0.72 5.47 -8.42
C ARG A 126 -0.56 5.38 -9.92
N MET A 127 -1.30 6.20 -10.65
CA MET A 127 -1.04 6.46 -12.05
C MET A 127 0.29 7.20 -12.20
N VAL A 128 1.05 6.87 -13.25
CA VAL A 128 2.36 7.45 -13.56
C VAL A 128 2.30 8.98 -13.65
N ASN A 129 1.19 9.54 -14.16
CA ASN A 129 0.96 10.97 -14.30
C ASN A 129 0.58 11.70 -13.00
N THR A 130 0.42 10.98 -11.88
CA THR A 130 0.10 11.60 -10.58
C THR A 130 1.31 12.38 -10.06
N PRO A 131 1.16 13.64 -9.62
CA PRO A 131 2.28 14.42 -9.10
C PRO A 131 2.94 13.75 -7.88
N VAL A 132 4.25 13.55 -7.95
CA VAL A 132 5.04 12.93 -6.86
C VAL A 132 5.01 13.75 -5.57
N GLN A 133 4.68 15.04 -5.68
CA GLN A 133 4.50 15.97 -4.56
C GLN A 133 3.33 15.58 -3.66
N LEU A 134 2.38 14.76 -4.14
CA LEU A 134 1.26 14.26 -3.33
C LEU A 134 1.65 13.11 -2.40
N VAL A 135 2.77 12.42 -2.67
CA VAL A 135 3.17 11.21 -1.92
C VAL A 135 3.44 11.52 -0.44
N PRO A 136 4.21 12.57 -0.06
CA PRO A 136 4.40 12.90 1.35
C PRO A 136 3.09 13.19 2.08
N HIS A 137 2.14 13.88 1.43
CA HIS A 137 0.82 14.17 1.98
C HIS A 137 -0.03 12.91 2.15
N ALA A 138 0.03 11.98 1.20
CA ALA A 138 -0.65 10.70 1.31
C ALA A 138 -0.12 9.86 2.48
N VAL A 139 1.21 9.85 2.67
CA VAL A 139 1.87 9.14 3.77
C VAL A 139 1.55 9.79 5.12
N GLU A 140 1.53 11.12 5.19
CA GLU A 140 1.11 11.85 6.39
C GLU A 140 -0.35 11.55 6.75
N SER A 141 -1.26 11.58 5.75
CA SER A 141 -2.66 11.19 5.96
C SER A 141 -2.76 9.78 6.51
N LEU A 142 -2.12 8.80 5.88
CA LEU A 142 -2.15 7.42 6.36
C LEU A 142 -1.59 7.31 7.79
N HIS A 143 -0.53 8.03 8.13
CA HIS A 143 0.03 8.01 9.47
C HIS A 143 -0.97 8.53 10.52
N LEU A 144 -1.71 9.60 10.19
CA LEU A 144 -2.79 10.11 11.03
C LEU A 144 -3.93 9.09 11.15
N ASP A 145 -4.32 8.45 10.06
CA ASP A 145 -5.40 7.45 10.03
C ASP A 145 -5.03 6.23 10.89
N LEU A 146 -3.78 5.77 10.81
CA LEU A 146 -3.24 4.71 11.67
C LEU A 146 -3.35 5.07 13.16
N GLY A 147 -2.95 6.28 13.53
CA GLY A 147 -3.05 6.77 14.90
C GLY A 147 -4.51 6.91 15.36
N TRP A 148 -5.38 7.42 14.48
CA TRP A 148 -6.80 7.58 14.76
C TRP A 148 -7.49 6.22 14.94
N ALA A 149 -7.25 5.27 14.04
CA ALA A 149 -7.85 3.94 14.07
C ALA A 149 -7.43 3.17 15.33
N ALA A 150 -6.14 3.21 15.69
CA ALA A 150 -5.64 2.58 16.91
C ALA A 150 -6.28 3.13 18.20
N ALA A 151 -6.69 4.41 18.19
CA ALA A 151 -7.31 5.06 19.34
C ALA A 151 -8.84 4.99 19.35
N ASN A 152 -9.50 5.06 18.19
CA ASN A 152 -10.93 5.38 18.09
C ASN A 152 -11.75 4.43 17.21
N ALA A 153 -11.14 3.50 16.46
CA ALA A 153 -11.92 2.59 15.63
C ALA A 153 -12.90 1.78 16.49
N GLU A 154 -14.08 1.53 15.93
CA GLU A 154 -15.11 0.71 16.55
C GLU A 154 -15.65 -0.27 15.51
N PRO A 155 -15.91 -1.53 15.91
CA PRO A 155 -15.84 -2.06 17.27
C PRO A 155 -14.42 -2.27 17.81
N ALA A 156 -14.27 -2.40 19.13
CA ALA A 156 -12.96 -2.65 19.78
C ALA A 156 -12.14 -3.81 19.18
N ALA A 157 -12.78 -4.83 18.62
CA ALA A 157 -12.10 -5.93 17.93
C ALA A 157 -11.40 -5.46 16.64
N GLU A 158 -12.04 -4.55 15.91
CA GLU A 158 -11.49 -3.92 14.71
C GLU A 158 -10.34 -2.97 15.06
N ARG A 159 -10.50 -2.13 16.09
CA ARG A 159 -9.40 -1.32 16.62
C ARG A 159 -8.19 -2.13 17.05
N ALA A 160 -8.42 -3.25 17.73
CA ALA A 160 -7.32 -4.14 18.10
C ALA A 160 -6.58 -4.65 16.85
N SER A 161 -7.29 -4.94 15.75
CA SER A 161 -6.67 -5.42 14.51
C SER A 161 -5.95 -4.34 13.68
N LEU A 162 -6.26 -3.06 13.93
CA LEU A 162 -5.67 -1.89 13.28
C LEU A 162 -4.54 -1.27 14.12
N THR A 163 -4.34 -1.74 15.35
CA THR A 163 -3.19 -1.38 16.17
C THR A 163 -1.97 -2.20 15.72
N PHE A 164 -1.34 -1.77 14.63
CA PHE A 164 -0.20 -2.48 14.03
C PHE A 164 1.06 -2.36 14.87
N GLU A 165 1.74 -3.50 15.07
CA GLU A 165 3.09 -3.52 15.63
C GLU A 165 4.15 -3.39 14.53
N TRP A 166 3.81 -3.87 13.33
CA TRP A 166 4.67 -3.93 12.17
C TRP A 166 3.90 -3.59 10.91
N LEU A 167 4.55 -2.87 10.02
CA LEU A 167 4.11 -2.64 8.66
C LEU A 167 5.04 -3.39 7.71
N VAL A 168 4.47 -4.02 6.71
CA VAL A 168 5.18 -4.64 5.59
C VAL A 168 4.91 -3.80 4.35
N LEU A 169 5.96 -3.31 3.71
CA LEU A 169 5.89 -2.55 2.46
C LEU A 169 6.66 -3.29 1.37
N LEU A 170 6.17 -3.18 0.15
CA LEU A 170 6.84 -3.62 -1.06
C LEU A 170 7.55 -2.41 -1.66
N ALA A 171 8.86 -2.51 -1.84
CA ALA A 171 9.70 -1.47 -2.42
C ALA A 171 10.52 -1.97 -3.60
N HIS A 172 10.91 -1.09 -4.52
CA HIS A 172 11.98 -1.40 -5.47
C HIS A 172 13.35 -1.13 -4.84
N GLU A 173 14.38 -1.78 -5.37
CA GLU A 173 15.73 -1.94 -4.81
C GLU A 173 16.46 -0.64 -4.44
N GLU A 174 16.02 0.53 -4.92
CA GLU A 174 16.81 1.76 -4.82
C GLU A 174 16.81 2.45 -3.45
N LEU A 175 15.81 2.25 -2.57
CA LEU A 175 15.67 3.09 -1.36
C LEU A 175 15.19 2.31 -0.15
N LEU A 176 16.09 2.07 0.80
CA LEU A 176 15.76 1.57 2.13
C LEU A 176 15.36 2.73 3.05
N ALA A 177 14.26 2.57 3.77
CA ALA A 177 13.85 3.49 4.83
C ALA A 177 14.79 3.35 6.05
N GLU A 178 15.10 4.47 6.72
CA GLU A 178 15.84 4.40 7.98
C GLU A 178 15.06 3.58 9.02
N GLY A 179 15.73 2.60 9.63
CA GLY A 179 15.11 1.72 10.63
C GLY A 179 14.27 0.57 10.06
N ALA A 180 14.20 0.41 8.74
CA ALA A 180 13.56 -0.75 8.11
C ALA A 180 14.54 -1.91 7.93
N GLU A 181 14.03 -3.13 8.15
CA GLU A 181 14.70 -4.36 7.73
C GLU A 181 14.16 -4.74 6.35
N ALA A 182 15.02 -5.12 5.39
CA ALA A 182 14.59 -5.48 4.04
C ALA A 182 15.14 -6.82 3.55
N VAL A 183 14.36 -7.49 2.69
CA VAL A 183 14.71 -8.78 2.07
C VAL A 183 14.08 -8.87 0.67
N SER A 184 14.73 -9.52 -0.28
CA SER A 184 14.18 -9.68 -1.64
C SER A 184 12.94 -10.61 -1.63
N LEU A 185 11.86 -10.21 -2.31
CA LEU A 185 10.59 -10.96 -2.41
C LEU A 185 10.61 -12.03 -3.50
N VAL A 186 11.42 -11.85 -4.54
CA VAL A 186 11.45 -12.74 -5.71
C VAL A 186 12.89 -13.10 -6.02
N ARG A 187 13.25 -14.36 -5.76
CA ARG A 187 14.51 -14.93 -6.24
C ARG A 187 14.60 -14.78 -7.76
N GLY A 188 15.56 -13.99 -8.23
CA GLY A 188 15.86 -13.85 -9.66
C GLY A 188 15.28 -12.61 -10.37
N GLY A 189 14.67 -11.68 -9.63
CA GLY A 189 14.24 -10.38 -10.15
C GLY A 189 12.92 -10.40 -10.94
N LEU A 190 12.44 -9.20 -11.26
CA LEU A 190 11.26 -8.93 -12.09
C LEU A 190 11.62 -9.03 -13.58
N PRO A 191 10.66 -9.30 -14.47
CA PRO A 191 10.86 -9.13 -15.92
C PRO A 191 11.22 -7.66 -16.22
N GLY A 192 12.52 -7.40 -16.42
CA GLY A 192 13.07 -6.04 -16.51
C GLY A 192 14.36 -5.82 -15.72
N GLY A 193 14.73 -6.75 -14.83
CA GLY A 193 16.03 -6.75 -14.12
C GLY A 193 16.05 -6.09 -12.75
N GLY A 194 14.92 -5.57 -12.25
CA GLY A 194 14.80 -5.02 -10.89
C GLY A 194 14.46 -6.07 -9.84
N GLN A 195 14.85 -5.87 -8.59
CA GLN A 195 14.38 -6.67 -7.46
C GLN A 195 13.29 -5.95 -6.68
N LEU A 196 12.27 -6.72 -6.30
CA LEU A 196 11.25 -6.25 -5.38
C LEU A 196 11.66 -6.62 -3.96
N LEU A 197 11.82 -5.62 -3.09
CA LEU A 197 12.15 -5.75 -1.69
C LEU A 197 10.88 -5.77 -0.83
N LEU A 198 10.82 -6.69 0.11
CA LEU A 198 9.96 -6.59 1.28
C LEU A 198 10.69 -5.81 2.36
N MET A 199 10.07 -4.75 2.85
CA MET A 199 10.54 -3.98 3.99
C MET A 199 9.61 -4.18 5.18
N LEU A 200 10.20 -4.46 6.34
CA LEU A 200 9.53 -4.54 7.62
C LEU A 200 9.92 -3.31 8.44
N LEU A 201 8.93 -2.53 8.86
CA LEU A 201 9.15 -1.30 9.62
C LEU A 201 8.11 -1.14 10.72
N ARG A 202 8.41 -0.29 11.70
CA ARG A 202 7.47 0.12 12.73
C ARG A 202 6.56 1.25 12.20
N PRO A 203 5.31 1.39 12.67
CA PRO A 203 4.42 2.48 12.23
C PRO A 203 5.01 3.89 12.42
N GLU A 204 5.81 4.10 13.46
CA GLU A 204 6.45 5.39 13.74
C GLU A 204 7.55 5.74 12.72
N ALA A 205 8.07 4.74 12.00
CA ALA A 205 9.07 4.91 10.94
C ALA A 205 8.45 5.10 9.55
N LEU A 206 7.11 5.17 9.43
CA LEU A 206 6.42 5.25 8.14
C LEU A 206 6.87 6.46 7.30
N ALA A 207 7.10 7.61 7.94
CA ALA A 207 7.60 8.81 7.24
C ALA A 207 8.98 8.60 6.61
N ALA A 208 9.84 7.75 7.19
CA ALA A 208 11.14 7.42 6.63
C ALA A 208 11.03 6.53 5.37
N ALA A 209 9.86 5.92 5.12
CA ALA A 209 9.59 5.11 3.94
C ALA A 209 9.12 5.91 2.72
N VAL A 210 8.85 7.22 2.86
CA VAL A 210 8.43 8.09 1.74
C VAL A 210 9.35 7.95 0.52
N PRO A 211 10.70 7.97 0.63
CA PRO A 211 11.57 7.81 -0.54
C PRO A 211 11.35 6.46 -1.25
N ALA A 212 11.23 5.38 -0.49
CA ALA A 212 10.98 4.05 -1.03
C ALA A 212 9.63 3.95 -1.75
N MET A 213 8.59 4.56 -1.16
CA MET A 213 7.26 4.62 -1.76
C MET A 213 7.26 5.46 -3.04
N ARG A 214 8.02 6.56 -3.09
CA ARG A 214 8.20 7.33 -4.33
C ARG A 214 8.80 6.49 -5.46
N ALA A 215 9.79 5.65 -5.15
CA ALA A 215 10.47 4.81 -6.15
C ALA A 215 9.54 3.73 -6.72
N VAL A 216 8.75 3.06 -5.87
CA VAL A 216 7.71 2.09 -6.30
C VAL A 216 6.70 2.70 -7.24
N MET A 217 6.48 4.01 -7.10
CA MET A 217 5.47 4.73 -7.82
C MET A 217 5.97 5.42 -9.10
N CYS A 218 7.26 5.32 -9.45
CA CYS A 218 7.87 6.06 -10.57
C CYS A 218 8.17 5.21 -11.82
N ASP A 219 8.02 3.89 -11.77
CA ASP A 219 8.23 2.97 -12.90
C ASP A 219 6.94 2.65 -13.68
#